data_AF-A0A432QMC9-F1
#
_entry.id   AF-A0A432QMC9-F1
#
_cell.length_a   1.000
_cell.length_b   1.000
_cell.length_c   1.000
_cell.angle_alpha   90.00
_cell.angle_beta   90.00
_cell.angle_gamma   90.00
#
_symmetry.space_group_name_H-M   'P 1'
#
loop_
_entity.id
_entity.type
_entity.pdbx_description
1 polymer ?
#
loop_
_entity_poly.entity_id
_entity_poly.type
_entity_poly.pdbx_seq_one_letter_code
_entity_poly.pdbx_strand_id
1 'polypeptide(L)'
;MESDFLIIGSGIAGLSCALKCAKLGSVVVVTKKRDVDTATNLAQGGIAAVLEKNDSVGSHVEDTLSSGAGLCDEKIVRMVVRNGPDRIAELVELGVGFVRDKKNSSG
;
A
#
# COMPACT_ATOMS: atom_id res chain seq x y z
N MET A 1 -30.52 -2.56 4.42
CA MET A 1 -29.46 -2.04 3.55
C MET A 1 -28.77 -3.26 2.96
N GLU A 2 -28.76 -3.38 1.64
CA GLU A 2 -28.12 -4.51 0.94
C GLU A 2 -26.91 -3.99 0.17
N SER A 3 -25.85 -4.79 0.10
CA SER A 3 -24.60 -4.46 -0.62
C SER A 3 -23.91 -5.73 -1.06
N ASP A 4 -23.19 -5.68 -2.19
CA ASP A 4 -22.38 -6.79 -2.68
C ASP A 4 -21.11 -7.00 -1.84
N PHE A 5 -20.57 -5.90 -1.27
CA PHE A 5 -19.37 -5.93 -0.44
C PHE A 5 -19.55 -5.13 0.85
N LEU A 6 -19.20 -5.73 1.99
CA LEU A 6 -19.10 -5.06 3.28
C LEU A 6 -17.62 -4.97 3.71
N ILE A 7 -17.14 -3.77 3.95
CA ILE A 7 -15.77 -3.50 4.39
C ILE A 7 -15.80 -2.85 5.76
N ILE A 8 -15.11 -3.44 6.73
CA ILE A 8 -15.02 -2.92 8.10
C ILE A 8 -13.65 -2.28 8.29
N GLY A 9 -13.63 -0.95 8.40
CA GLY A 9 -12.44 -0.12 8.57
C GLY A 9 -12.19 0.81 7.39
N SER A 10 -11.99 2.10 7.68
CA SER A 10 -11.72 3.15 6.69
C SER A 10 -10.24 3.52 6.58
N GLY A 11 -9.32 2.63 6.97
CA GLY A 11 -7.87 2.82 6.75
C GLY A 11 -7.47 2.56 5.29
N ILE A 12 -6.17 2.72 4.97
CA ILE A 12 -5.66 2.55 3.60
C ILE A 12 -6.08 1.22 2.96
N ALA A 13 -6.00 0.11 3.69
CA ALA A 13 -6.36 -1.20 3.19
C ALA A 13 -7.86 -1.30 2.85
N GLY A 14 -8.73 -0.82 3.74
CA GLY A 14 -10.17 -0.84 3.56
C GLY A 14 -10.63 0.05 2.40
N LEU A 15 -10.13 1.29 2.34
CA LEU A 15 -10.49 2.22 1.26
C LEU A 15 -9.92 1.80 -0.09
N SER A 16 -8.68 1.28 -0.13
CA SER A 16 -8.10 0.75 -1.37
C SER A 16 -8.88 -0.46 -1.88
N CYS A 17 -9.33 -1.33 -0.98
CA CYS A 17 -10.21 -2.44 -1.31
C CYS A 17 -11.58 -1.94 -1.83
N ALA A 18 -12.18 -0.96 -1.14
CA ALA A 18 -13.46 -0.37 -1.51
C ALA A 18 -13.45 0.20 -2.93
N LEU A 19 -12.38 0.93 -3.30
CA LEU A 19 -12.22 1.48 -4.65
C LEU A 19 -12.17 0.39 -5.74
N LYS A 20 -11.58 -0.77 -5.45
CA LYS A 20 -11.54 -1.90 -6.38
C LYS A 20 -12.90 -2.61 -6.45
N CYS A 21 -13.51 -2.89 -5.31
CA CYS A 21 -14.83 -3.53 -5.21
C CYS A 21 -15.95 -2.68 -5.84
N ALA A 22 -15.86 -1.36 -5.75
CA ALA A 22 -16.84 -0.44 -6.33
C ALA A 22 -16.93 -0.54 -7.87
N LYS A 23 -15.90 -1.10 -8.53
CA LYS A 23 -15.93 -1.40 -9.97
C LYS A 23 -16.73 -2.66 -10.31
N LEU A 24 -17.04 -3.49 -9.30
CA LEU A 24 -17.67 -4.79 -9.45
C LEU A 24 -19.10 -4.82 -8.88
N GLY A 25 -19.41 -3.92 -7.94
CA GLY A 25 -20.73 -3.87 -7.30
C GLY A 25 -20.83 -2.78 -6.22
N SER A 26 -21.95 -2.81 -5.49
CA SER A 26 -22.24 -1.91 -4.38
C SER A 26 -21.38 -2.22 -3.15
N VAL A 27 -20.80 -1.18 -2.54
CA VAL A 27 -19.89 -1.32 -1.40
C VAL A 27 -20.40 -0.51 -0.21
N VAL A 28 -20.40 -1.11 0.96
CA VAL A 28 -20.65 -0.42 2.24
C VAL A 28 -19.37 -0.48 3.07
N VAL A 29 -18.88 0.69 3.49
CA VAL A 29 -17.74 0.82 4.41
C VAL A 29 -18.27 1.21 5.78
N VAL A 30 -17.93 0.42 6.80
CA VAL A 30 -18.28 0.68 8.21
C VAL A 30 -17.01 1.04 8.95
N THR A 31 -17.02 2.16 9.69
CA THR A 31 -15.88 2.57 10.51
C THR A 31 -16.34 3.04 11.89
N LYS A 32 -15.50 2.84 12.91
CA LYS A 32 -15.81 3.16 14.32
C LYS A 32 -15.68 4.66 14.63
N LYS A 33 -14.85 5.38 13.88
CA LYS A 33 -14.55 6.81 14.07
C LYS A 33 -14.80 7.56 12.76
N ARG A 34 -14.73 8.89 12.77
CA ARG A 34 -14.78 9.70 11.53
C ARG A 34 -13.68 9.23 10.57
N ASP A 35 -13.93 9.37 9.28
CA ASP A 35 -13.09 8.81 8.20
C ASP A 35 -11.60 9.19 8.30
N VAL A 36 -11.29 10.35 8.90
CA VAL A 36 -9.94 10.91 9.06
C VAL A 36 -9.19 10.42 10.30
N ASP A 37 -9.85 9.77 11.25
CA ASP A 37 -9.28 9.37 12.54
C ASP A 37 -8.69 7.94 12.47
N THR A 38 -7.80 7.68 11.50
CA THR A 38 -7.15 6.37 11.27
C THR A 38 -5.64 6.41 11.49
N ALA A 39 -5.04 5.28 11.87
CA ALA A 39 -3.57 5.16 12.00
C ALA A 39 -2.84 5.47 10.68
N THR A 40 -3.48 5.18 9.54
CA THR A 40 -2.97 5.56 8.21
C THR A 40 -2.78 7.08 8.10
N ASN A 41 -3.75 7.88 8.54
CA ASN A 41 -3.67 9.33 8.44
C ASN A 41 -2.57 9.94 9.34
N LEU A 42 -2.13 9.19 10.35
CA LEU A 42 -1.07 9.60 11.27
C LEU A 42 0.33 9.11 10.85
N ALA A 43 0.44 8.34 9.76
CA ALA A 43 1.72 7.84 9.30
C ALA A 43 2.60 8.98 8.76
N GLN A 44 3.79 9.13 9.33
CA GLN A 44 4.76 10.16 8.95
C GLN A 44 5.97 9.60 8.18
N GLY A 45 6.15 8.28 8.21
CA GLY A 45 7.17 7.60 7.41
C GLY A 45 6.81 7.55 5.92
N GLY A 46 7.53 6.71 5.18
CA GLY A 46 7.25 6.42 3.78
C GLY A 46 6.61 5.04 3.57
N ILE A 47 6.31 4.74 2.31
CA ILE A 47 5.96 3.38 1.86
C ILE A 47 7.23 2.78 1.25
N ALA A 48 7.74 1.69 1.83
CA ALA A 48 8.91 1.01 1.30
C ALA A 48 8.53 0.17 0.06
N ALA A 49 9.21 0.39 -1.05
CA ALA A 49 9.05 -0.35 -2.29
C ALA A 49 10.34 -0.30 -3.11
N VAL A 50 10.63 -1.36 -3.86
CA VAL A 50 11.81 -1.48 -4.73
C VAL A 50 11.59 -0.66 -6.01
N LEU A 51 11.91 0.62 -5.98
CA LEU A 51 11.68 1.56 -7.10
C LEU A 51 12.94 1.92 -7.89
N GLU A 52 14.11 1.78 -7.28
CA GLU A 52 15.39 2.18 -7.86
C GLU A 52 16.09 1.03 -8.57
N LYS A 53 16.94 1.36 -9.55
CA LYS A 53 17.73 0.37 -10.29
C LYS A 53 18.74 -0.39 -9.43
N ASN A 54 19.19 0.22 -8.34
CA ASN A 54 20.19 -0.35 -7.45
C ASN A 54 19.56 -1.12 -6.28
N ASP A 55 18.23 -1.10 -6.16
CA ASP A 55 17.49 -1.89 -5.18
C ASP A 55 16.98 -3.20 -5.85
N SER A 56 16.74 -4.23 -5.06
CA SER A 56 16.24 -5.51 -5.55
C SER A 56 15.20 -6.14 -4.64
N VAL A 57 14.24 -6.84 -5.25
CA VAL A 57 13.25 -7.65 -4.52
C VAL A 57 13.93 -8.67 -3.61
N GLY A 58 15.08 -9.22 -4.03
CA GLY A 58 15.85 -10.17 -3.23
C GLY A 58 16.35 -9.55 -1.91
N SER A 59 17.05 -8.43 -2.00
CA SER A 59 17.59 -7.71 -0.83
C SER A 59 16.49 -7.32 0.14
N HIS A 60 15.41 -6.72 -0.36
CA HIS A 60 14.31 -6.27 0.48
C HIS A 60 13.57 -7.46 1.16
N VAL A 61 13.43 -8.59 0.46
CA VAL A 61 12.89 -9.83 1.07
C VAL A 61 13.80 -10.31 2.21
N GLU A 62 15.11 -10.37 2.00
CA GLU A 62 16.07 -10.78 3.02
C GLU A 62 16.03 -9.87 4.24
N ASP A 63 16.02 -8.56 4.04
CA ASP A 63 15.92 -7.56 5.11
C ASP A 63 14.63 -7.73 5.92
N THR A 64 13.51 -8.01 5.24
CA THR A 64 12.21 -8.23 5.89
C THR A 64 12.22 -9.51 6.72
N LEU A 65 12.77 -10.62 6.18
CA LEU A 65 12.84 -11.90 6.89
C LEU A 65 13.76 -11.82 8.10
N SER A 66 14.92 -11.16 7.95
CA SER A 66 15.88 -10.93 9.03
C SER A 66 15.25 -10.11 10.17
N SER A 67 14.56 -9.03 9.82
CA SER A 67 13.83 -8.19 10.78
C SER A 67 12.64 -8.90 11.44
N GLY A 68 12.08 -9.90 10.75
CA GLY A 68 10.95 -10.71 11.21
C GLY A 68 11.28 -11.77 12.26
N ALA A 69 12.55 -11.90 12.67
CA ALA A 69 13.01 -12.83 13.71
C ALA A 69 12.54 -14.30 13.51
N GLY A 70 12.45 -14.74 12.25
CA GLY A 70 12.02 -16.10 11.89
C GLY A 70 10.51 -16.36 11.97
N LEU A 71 9.69 -15.33 12.21
CA LEU A 71 8.23 -15.45 12.32
C LEU A 71 7.49 -15.10 11.03
N CYS A 72 8.19 -14.59 10.03
CA CYS A 72 7.61 -14.27 8.73
C CYS A 72 7.30 -15.54 7.92
N ASP A 73 6.16 -15.54 7.23
CA ASP A 73 5.95 -16.44 6.10
C ASP A 73 6.66 -15.89 4.86
N GLU A 74 7.72 -16.58 4.43
CA GLU A 74 8.53 -16.17 3.29
C GLU A 74 7.73 -16.00 1.99
N LYS A 75 6.72 -16.84 1.74
CA LYS A 75 5.91 -16.73 0.52
C LYS A 75 5.12 -15.43 0.52
N ILE A 76 4.59 -15.04 1.68
CA ILE A 76 3.86 -13.78 1.84
C ILE A 76 4.80 -12.59 1.71
N VAL A 77 5.97 -12.63 2.35
CA VAL A 77 6.98 -11.55 2.22
C VAL A 77 7.38 -11.35 0.77
N ARG A 78 7.73 -12.41 0.05
CA ARG A 78 8.09 -12.34 -1.38
C ARG A 78 6.95 -11.76 -2.23
N MET A 79 5.71 -12.18 -1.96
CA MET A 79 4.54 -11.66 -2.66
C MET A 79 4.35 -10.16 -2.41
N VAL A 80 4.42 -9.72 -1.15
CA VAL A 80 4.20 -8.30 -0.80
C VAL A 80 5.29 -7.42 -1.40
N VAL A 81 6.57 -7.76 -1.20
CA VAL A 81 7.71 -6.97 -1.70
C VAL A 81 7.68 -6.85 -3.22
N ARG A 82 7.44 -7.98 -3.93
CA ARG A 82 7.37 -7.98 -5.40
C ARG A 82 6.26 -7.08 -5.95
N ASN A 83 5.13 -7.00 -5.25
CA ASN A 83 3.98 -6.20 -5.67
C ASN A 83 4.10 -4.71 -5.30
N GLY A 84 5.07 -4.33 -4.46
CA GLY A 84 5.24 -2.97 -3.96
C GLY A 84 5.26 -1.90 -5.06
N PRO A 85 6.09 -2.03 -6.11
CA PRO A 85 6.20 -1.02 -7.17
C PRO A 85 4.87 -0.77 -7.89
N ASP A 86 4.12 -1.83 -8.20
CA ASP A 86 2.81 -1.73 -8.85
C ASP A 86 1.79 -1.03 -7.95
N ARG A 87 1.87 -1.23 -6.62
CA ARG A 87 1.01 -0.51 -5.66
C ARG A 87 1.36 0.97 -5.56
N ILE A 88 2.64 1.33 -5.64
CA ILE A 88 3.06 2.74 -5.72
C ILE A 88 2.52 3.40 -7.00
N ALA A 89 2.66 2.73 -8.14
CA ALA A 89 2.13 3.23 -9.41
C ALA A 89 0.61 3.46 -9.36
N GLU A 90 -0.14 2.51 -8.79
CA GLU A 90 -1.58 2.63 -8.58
C GLU A 90 -1.96 3.84 -7.70
N LEU A 91 -1.20 4.09 -6.63
CA LEU A 91 -1.44 5.27 -5.78
C LEU A 91 -1.17 6.59 -6.53
N VAL A 92 -0.13 6.62 -7.37
CA VAL A 92 0.15 7.77 -8.24
C VAL A 92 -1.01 8.01 -9.21
N GLU A 93 -1.56 6.95 -9.82
CA GLU A 93 -2.72 7.05 -10.71
C GLU A 93 -3.98 7.56 -10.00
N LEU A 94 -4.15 7.22 -8.71
CA LEU A 94 -5.21 7.75 -7.85
C LEU A 94 -4.98 9.21 -7.41
N GLY A 95 -3.85 9.82 -7.79
CA GLY A 95 -3.54 11.23 -7.53
C GLY A 95 -2.70 11.47 -6.28
N VAL A 96 -2.09 10.44 -5.68
CA VAL A 96 -1.17 10.62 -4.55
C VAL A 96 0.10 11.35 -5.01
N GLY A 97 0.35 12.52 -4.41
CA GLY A 97 1.51 13.34 -4.70
C GLY A 97 2.78 12.86 -3.99
N PHE A 98 3.43 11.82 -4.50
CA PHE A 98 4.77 11.43 -4.01
C PHE A 98 5.81 12.51 -4.34
N VAL A 99 6.70 12.79 -3.39
CA VAL A 99 7.86 13.65 -3.62
C VAL A 99 8.76 12.95 -4.64
N ARG A 100 9.14 13.68 -5.69
CA ARG A 100 10.04 13.20 -6.75
C ARG A 100 11.41 13.83 -6.56
N ASP A 101 12.45 13.05 -6.76
CA ASP A 101 13.80 13.60 -6.86
C ASP A 101 13.89 14.53 -8.07
N LYS A 102 14.45 15.72 -7.85
CA LYS A 102 14.89 16.58 -8.95
C LYS A 102 16.07 15.88 -9.62
N LYS A 103 15.84 15.17 -10.72
CA LYS A 103 16.93 14.94 -11.67
C LYS A 103 17.41 16.32 -12.13
N ASN A 104 18.66 16.66 -11.82
CA ASN A 104 19.36 17.76 -12.47
C ASN A 104 19.17 17.58 -13.99
N SER A 105 18.42 18.50 -14.60
CA SER A 105 18.43 18.72 -16.03
C SER A 105 19.79 19.31 -16.38
N SER A 106 20.78 18.44 -16.57
CA SER A 106 22.00 18.75 -17.30
C SER A 106 21.73 18.47 -18.78
N GLY A 107 21.12 19.45 -19.42
CA GLY A 107 21.21 19.70 -20.85
C GLY A 107 21.94 21.02 -21.04
#